data_AF-M0D8W0-F1
#
_entry.id   AF-M0D8W0-F1
#
_cell.length_a   1.000
_cell.length_b   1.000
_cell.length_c   1.000
_cell.angle_alpha   90.00
_cell.angle_beta   90.00
_cell.angle_gamma   90.00
#
_symmetry.space_group_name_H-M   'P 1'
#
loop_
_entity.id
_entity.type
_entity.pdbx_description
1 polymer ?
#
loop_
_entity_poly.entity_id
_entity_poly.type
_entity_poly.pdbx_seq_one_letter_code
_entity_poly.pdbx_strand_id
1 'polypeptide(L)'
;MSRFDFTFQQDSEDNTGGGDRFPSRLKEHDQWLVTQDKKPIVPSEGWQKSVNQLAFTEAQSKAEQLGGAVAFCFTEGGPFIGFDLDDVKEGGEFTNEALGIVERLDSYTEVSSSGTGLHIIAEGDHSDDHKHRGDLSEVGHLEVYDESRYFALTGDVYGGFTSVESRSTVVREVQDDHLPESQKFSFTGQQKPVSEQGFDGGKTGATPEQVRRTIEEYGKCRHTDVDHTRVIHWWRGQNGMKTSASEADMAFIEQLYFWCQGDQQLMDECFRTSGRMRPKWDEVHYSNGDTYGERHIRIACRRGDDEFDGRYVQ
;
A
#
# COMPACT_ATOMS: atom_id res chain seq x y z
N MET A 1 -25.39 20.09 -46.69
CA MET A 1 -26.63 19.83 -45.92
C MET A 1 -26.55 18.42 -45.37
N SER A 2 -26.23 18.30 -44.08
CA SER A 2 -26.77 17.26 -43.20
C SER A 2 -26.46 17.73 -41.78
N ARG A 3 -27.48 18.28 -41.10
CA ARG A 3 -27.43 18.67 -39.69
C ARG A 3 -27.57 17.37 -38.89
N PHE A 4 -26.61 17.10 -38.00
CA PHE A 4 -26.83 16.18 -36.90
C PHE A 4 -27.23 17.04 -35.71
N ASP A 5 -28.53 17.05 -35.42
CA ASP A 5 -29.10 17.61 -34.20
C ASP A 5 -28.75 16.66 -33.05
N PHE A 6 -27.92 17.13 -32.11
CA PHE A 6 -27.75 16.48 -30.81
C PHE A 6 -28.84 17.01 -29.88
N THR A 7 -29.87 16.20 -29.68
CA THR A 7 -30.90 16.47 -28.69
C THR A 7 -30.34 16.12 -27.32
N PHE A 8 -30.10 17.14 -26.48
CA PHE A 8 -29.90 16.94 -25.04
C PHE A 8 -31.20 16.40 -24.44
N GLN A 9 -31.21 15.13 -24.04
CA GLN A 9 -32.25 14.59 -23.17
C GLN A 9 -31.79 14.73 -21.72
N GLN A 10 -32.39 15.71 -21.06
CA GLN A 10 -32.29 15.93 -19.64
C GLN A 10 -33.34 15.04 -18.97
N ASP A 11 -32.97 13.81 -18.64
CA ASP A 11 -33.80 12.93 -17.83
C ASP A 11 -33.27 12.94 -16.39
N SER A 12 -33.84 13.86 -15.61
CA SER A 12 -33.86 13.81 -14.17
C SER A 12 -34.78 12.67 -13.73
N GLU A 13 -34.21 11.53 -13.37
CA GLU A 13 -34.94 10.49 -12.65
C GLU A 13 -34.40 10.33 -11.23
N ASP A 14 -35.34 10.53 -10.32
CA ASP A 14 -35.26 10.54 -8.86
C ASP A 14 -34.92 9.12 -8.35
N ASN A 15 -33.64 8.86 -8.10
CA ASN A 15 -33.14 7.52 -7.76
C ASN A 15 -33.15 7.27 -6.23
N THR A 16 -34.35 7.08 -5.69
CA THR A 16 -34.58 6.56 -4.33
C THR A 16 -34.47 5.02 -4.32
N GLY A 17 -33.23 4.52 -4.46
CA GLY A 17 -32.89 3.10 -4.41
C GLY A 17 -31.41 2.90 -4.05
N GLY A 18 -31.06 3.06 -2.79
CA GLY A 18 -29.67 3.15 -2.30
C GLY A 18 -28.79 1.88 -2.36
N GLY A 19 -29.23 0.78 -2.99
CA GLY A 19 -28.51 -0.49 -2.97
C GLY A 19 -27.40 -0.67 -4.02
N ASP A 20 -27.47 0.04 -5.15
CA ASP A 20 -26.81 -0.40 -6.39
C ASP A 20 -25.70 0.52 -6.93
N ARG A 21 -25.19 1.45 -6.12
CA ARG A 21 -24.21 2.46 -6.58
C ARG A 21 -22.75 2.03 -6.54
N PHE A 22 -22.43 1.01 -5.75
CA PHE A 22 -21.06 0.50 -5.59
C PHE A 22 -20.90 -0.88 -6.24
N PRO A 23 -19.71 -1.21 -6.78
CA PRO A 23 -19.44 -2.49 -7.40
C PRO A 23 -19.66 -3.66 -6.42
N SER A 24 -20.31 -4.72 -6.89
CA SER A 24 -20.49 -5.97 -6.10
C SER A 24 -19.15 -6.50 -5.58
N ARG A 25 -18.10 -6.36 -6.39
CA ARG A 25 -16.75 -6.80 -6.05
C ARG A 25 -16.21 -6.15 -4.77
N LEU A 26 -16.51 -4.88 -4.50
CA LEU A 26 -16.11 -4.21 -3.26
C LEU A 26 -17.01 -4.61 -2.08
N LYS A 27 -18.29 -4.84 -2.34
CA LYS A 27 -19.29 -5.22 -1.32
C LYS A 27 -19.05 -6.61 -0.73
N GLU A 28 -18.34 -7.49 -1.45
CA GLU A 28 -17.93 -8.83 -1.01
C GLU A 28 -16.86 -8.83 0.09
N HIS A 29 -16.23 -7.67 0.34
CA HIS A 29 -15.13 -7.53 1.28
C HIS A 29 -15.53 -6.72 2.52
N ASP A 30 -15.20 -7.22 3.70
CA ASP A 30 -15.42 -6.56 4.99
C ASP A 30 -14.35 -5.48 5.24
N GLN A 31 -14.27 -4.51 4.32
CA GLN A 31 -13.26 -3.45 4.29
C GLN A 31 -13.89 -2.05 4.40
N TRP A 32 -15.11 -1.96 4.95
CA TRP A 32 -15.88 -0.73 4.96
C TRP A 32 -15.76 0.03 6.29
N LEU A 33 -15.84 1.36 6.18
CA LEU A 33 -15.81 2.30 7.28
C LEU A 33 -16.93 3.33 7.09
N VAL A 34 -17.25 4.09 8.14
CA VAL A 34 -18.09 5.29 8.04
C VAL A 34 -17.26 6.51 8.33
N THR A 35 -17.40 7.53 7.49
CA THR A 35 -16.72 8.81 7.61
C THR A 35 -17.69 9.98 7.77
N GLN A 36 -17.24 11.06 8.37
CA GLN A 36 -17.91 12.36 8.37
C GLN A 36 -16.83 13.42 8.18
N ASP A 37 -17.05 14.38 7.27
CA ASP A 37 -16.04 15.36 6.86
C ASP A 37 -14.69 14.70 6.48
N LYS A 38 -14.77 13.59 5.73
CA LYS A 38 -13.64 12.73 5.33
C LYS A 38 -12.86 12.07 6.47
N LYS A 39 -13.29 12.18 7.73
CA LYS A 39 -12.65 11.55 8.89
C LYS A 39 -13.38 10.28 9.31
N PRO A 40 -12.69 9.21 9.71
CA PRO A 40 -13.34 7.98 10.11
C PRO A 40 -14.03 8.18 11.46
N ILE A 41 -15.30 7.78 11.55
CA ILE A 41 -16.11 7.82 12.77
C ILE A 41 -16.52 6.43 13.23
N VAL A 42 -16.61 5.46 12.31
CA VAL A 42 -16.86 4.06 12.64
C VAL A 42 -15.96 3.15 11.81
N PRO A 43 -14.97 2.50 12.44
CA PRO A 43 -14.33 2.88 13.71
C PRO A 43 -13.61 4.24 13.61
N SER A 44 -13.54 5.00 14.69
CA SER A 44 -12.80 6.27 14.73
C SER A 44 -11.28 6.09 14.87
N GLU A 45 -10.84 4.95 15.40
CA GLU A 45 -9.42 4.62 15.61
C GLU A 45 -9.14 3.18 15.18
N GLY A 46 -7.91 2.91 14.74
CA GLY A 46 -7.48 1.58 14.33
C GLY A 46 -8.25 1.03 13.12
N TRP A 47 -8.80 1.90 12.27
CA TRP A 47 -9.52 1.56 11.05
C TRP A 47 -8.66 0.78 10.03
N GLN A 48 -7.33 0.88 10.13
CA GLN A 48 -6.39 0.12 9.32
C GLN A 48 -6.42 -1.38 9.64
N LYS A 49 -6.92 -1.77 10.83
CA LYS A 49 -6.98 -3.17 11.24
C LYS A 49 -8.24 -3.81 10.69
N SER A 50 -8.09 -4.88 9.91
CA SER A 50 -9.21 -5.62 9.31
C SER A 50 -10.27 -6.05 10.32
N VAL A 51 -9.87 -6.44 11.54
CA VAL A 51 -10.80 -6.82 12.62
C VAL A 51 -11.75 -5.70 13.08
N ASN A 52 -11.45 -4.45 12.76
CA ASN A 52 -12.28 -3.29 13.10
C ASN A 52 -13.14 -2.80 11.92
N GLN A 53 -12.93 -3.33 10.71
CA GLN A 53 -13.64 -2.94 9.50
C GLN A 53 -15.03 -3.61 9.46
N LEU A 54 -15.93 -3.03 8.68
CA LEU A 54 -17.33 -3.44 8.60
C LEU A 54 -17.63 -4.14 7.28
N ALA A 55 -18.67 -4.97 7.30
CA ALA A 55 -19.36 -5.38 6.07
C ALA A 55 -20.07 -4.17 5.43
N PHE A 56 -20.25 -4.20 4.10
CA PHE A 56 -20.87 -3.10 3.35
C PHE A 56 -22.24 -2.69 3.90
N THR A 57 -23.11 -3.66 4.14
CA THR A 57 -24.50 -3.40 4.60
C THR A 57 -24.53 -2.76 5.98
N GLU A 58 -23.59 -3.12 6.86
CA GLU A 58 -23.45 -2.51 8.18
C GLU A 58 -22.93 -1.07 8.06
N ALA A 59 -21.89 -0.84 7.25
CA ALA A 59 -21.37 0.49 7.01
C ALA A 59 -22.42 1.43 6.41
N GLN A 60 -23.20 0.95 5.43
CA GLN A 60 -24.29 1.70 4.83
C GLN A 60 -25.35 2.12 5.86
N SER A 61 -25.83 1.17 6.66
CA SER A 61 -26.84 1.45 7.69
C SER A 61 -26.34 2.46 8.73
N LYS A 62 -25.08 2.35 9.15
CA LYS A 62 -24.47 3.29 10.09
C LYS A 62 -24.23 4.67 9.48
N ALA A 63 -23.83 4.75 8.21
CA ALA A 63 -23.66 6.01 7.49
C ALA A 63 -25.00 6.78 7.44
N GLU A 64 -26.10 6.12 7.09
CA GLU A 64 -27.44 6.71 7.08
C GLU A 64 -27.86 7.20 8.47
N GLN A 65 -27.64 6.40 9.51
CA GLN A 65 -28.00 6.75 10.88
C GLN A 65 -27.22 7.96 11.42
N LEU A 66 -25.93 8.05 11.07
CA LEU A 66 -25.01 9.06 11.61
C LEU A 66 -24.90 10.31 10.73
N GLY A 67 -25.52 10.32 9.55
CA GLY A 67 -25.33 11.37 8.56
C GLY A 67 -23.89 11.42 8.05
N GLY A 68 -23.28 10.25 7.88
CA GLY A 68 -21.93 10.07 7.34
C GLY A 68 -21.94 9.55 5.90
N ALA A 69 -20.76 9.27 5.38
CA ALA A 69 -20.53 8.60 4.09
C ALA A 69 -19.81 7.27 4.31
N VAL A 70 -20.07 6.29 3.45
CA VAL A 70 -19.30 5.05 3.44
C VAL A 70 -17.90 5.31 2.88
N ALA A 71 -16.92 4.59 3.39
CA ALA A 71 -15.56 4.60 2.87
C ALA A 71 -15.04 3.18 2.73
N PHE A 72 -14.19 2.96 1.74
CA PHE A 72 -13.55 1.68 1.48
C PHE A 72 -12.07 1.75 1.88
N CYS A 73 -11.62 0.83 2.71
CA CYS A 73 -10.25 0.78 3.22
C CYS A 73 -9.39 -0.17 2.38
N PHE A 74 -8.26 0.33 1.88
CA PHE A 74 -7.22 -0.50 1.27
C PHE A 74 -6.39 -1.16 2.37
N THR A 75 -6.25 -2.47 2.31
CA THR A 75 -5.60 -3.28 3.35
C THR A 75 -4.42 -4.02 2.78
N GLU A 76 -3.37 -4.14 3.58
CA GLU A 76 -2.17 -4.93 3.25
C GLU A 76 -2.55 -6.34 2.75
N GLY A 77 -2.05 -6.71 1.57
CA GLY A 77 -2.33 -8.01 0.92
C GLY A 77 -3.76 -8.17 0.38
N GLY A 78 -4.57 -7.11 0.39
CA GLY A 78 -5.85 -7.06 -0.31
C GLY A 78 -5.66 -6.90 -1.82
N PRO A 79 -6.66 -7.27 -2.64
CA PRO A 79 -6.51 -7.27 -4.10
C PRO A 79 -6.68 -5.89 -4.74
N PHE A 80 -7.02 -4.85 -3.97
CA PHE A 80 -7.49 -3.57 -4.50
C PHE A 80 -6.44 -2.47 -4.41
N ILE A 81 -6.38 -1.67 -5.46
CA ILE A 81 -5.60 -0.44 -5.54
C ILE A 81 -6.51 0.72 -5.90
N GLY A 82 -6.34 1.84 -5.20
CA GLY A 82 -7.03 3.09 -5.43
C GLY A 82 -6.13 4.11 -6.11
N PHE A 83 -6.62 4.74 -7.17
CA PHE A 83 -6.03 5.91 -7.82
C PHE A 83 -6.90 7.12 -7.50
N ASP A 84 -6.33 8.13 -6.85
CA ASP A 84 -6.98 9.39 -6.51
C ASP A 84 -6.44 10.48 -7.42
N LEU A 85 -7.28 10.97 -8.33
CA LEU A 85 -6.97 12.07 -9.23
C LEU A 85 -7.49 13.36 -8.60
N ASP A 86 -6.63 14.10 -7.91
CA ASP A 86 -7.01 15.26 -7.10
C ASP A 86 -6.85 16.58 -7.86
N ASP A 87 -7.87 17.43 -7.81
CA ASP A 87 -7.93 18.76 -8.44
C ASP A 87 -7.64 18.76 -9.96
N VAL A 88 -8.18 17.76 -10.66
CA VAL A 88 -7.99 17.52 -12.10
C VAL A 88 -9.05 18.19 -12.98
N LYS A 89 -9.69 19.26 -12.49
CA LYS A 89 -10.64 20.07 -13.28
C LYS A 89 -10.03 21.41 -13.69
N GLU A 90 -10.13 21.71 -14.98
CA GLU A 90 -9.83 23.04 -15.52
C GLU A 90 -11.04 23.56 -16.31
N GLY A 91 -11.46 24.81 -16.05
CA GLY A 91 -12.60 25.41 -16.75
C GLY A 91 -13.96 24.74 -16.49
N GLY A 92 -14.06 23.89 -15.45
CA GLY A 92 -15.28 23.16 -15.09
C GLY A 92 -15.35 21.74 -15.63
N GLU A 93 -14.42 21.35 -16.51
CA GLU A 93 -14.31 20.03 -17.12
C GLU A 93 -13.09 19.29 -16.59
N PHE A 94 -13.11 17.96 -16.63
CA PHE A 94 -11.95 17.14 -16.30
C PHE A 94 -10.89 17.23 -17.40
N THR A 95 -9.60 17.24 -17.02
CA THR A 95 -8.47 17.31 -17.96
C THR A 95 -8.38 16.09 -18.87
N ASN A 96 -7.80 16.26 -20.07
CA ASN A 96 -7.62 15.13 -20.99
C ASN A 96 -6.65 14.10 -20.42
N GLU A 97 -5.61 14.56 -19.71
CA GLU A 97 -4.68 13.68 -18.99
C GLU A 97 -5.40 12.80 -17.95
N ALA A 98 -6.28 13.37 -17.12
CA ALA A 98 -7.04 12.60 -16.14
C ALA A 98 -8.01 11.60 -16.80
N LEU A 99 -8.72 12.04 -17.84
CA LEU A 99 -9.62 11.16 -18.60
C LEU A 99 -8.85 10.05 -19.32
N GLY A 100 -7.65 10.33 -19.82
CA GLY A 100 -6.77 9.32 -20.40
C GLY A 100 -6.36 8.25 -19.40
N ILE A 101 -6.10 8.61 -18.13
CA ILE A 101 -5.84 7.64 -17.05
C ILE A 101 -7.09 6.79 -16.77
N VAL A 102 -8.27 7.42 -16.68
CA VAL A 102 -9.56 6.74 -16.48
C VAL A 102 -9.82 5.71 -17.59
N GLU A 103 -9.70 6.13 -18.85
CA GLU A 103 -9.92 5.26 -20.01
C GLU A 103 -8.92 4.11 -20.10
N ARG A 104 -7.65 4.35 -19.71
CA ARG A 104 -6.63 3.30 -19.66
C ARG A 104 -6.97 2.26 -18.60
N LEU A 105 -7.27 2.69 -17.37
CA LEU A 105 -7.56 1.81 -16.25
C LEU A 105 -8.88 1.05 -16.47
N ASP A 106 -9.89 1.70 -17.06
CA ASP A 106 -11.18 1.09 -17.47
C ASP A 106 -11.74 0.21 -16.35
N SER A 107 -11.87 0.82 -15.18
CA SER A 107 -12.29 0.21 -13.93
C SER A 107 -13.13 1.22 -13.14
N TYR A 108 -13.77 0.76 -12.06
CA TYR A 108 -14.74 1.54 -11.29
C TYR A 108 -14.25 2.97 -11.05
N THR A 109 -15.01 3.94 -11.53
CA THR A 109 -14.65 5.36 -11.46
C THR A 109 -15.84 6.17 -10.94
N GLU A 110 -15.58 7.03 -9.96
CA GLU A 110 -16.58 7.95 -9.40
C GLU A 110 -16.03 9.37 -9.23
N VAL A 111 -16.92 10.36 -9.21
CA VAL A 111 -16.59 11.72 -8.84
C VAL A 111 -16.32 11.79 -7.34
N SER A 112 -15.14 12.29 -6.96
CA SER A 112 -14.76 12.45 -5.56
C SER A 112 -15.69 13.43 -4.83
N SER A 113 -15.69 13.37 -3.50
CA SER A 113 -16.52 14.25 -2.66
C SER A 113 -16.17 15.75 -2.75
N SER A 114 -15.02 16.13 -3.31
CA SER A 114 -14.71 17.55 -3.60
C SER A 114 -15.42 18.05 -4.86
N GLY A 115 -15.83 17.13 -5.75
CA GLY A 115 -16.34 17.45 -7.09
C GLY A 115 -15.27 17.93 -8.08
N THR A 116 -13.99 18.03 -7.66
CA THR A 116 -12.86 18.45 -8.51
C THR A 116 -11.95 17.29 -8.90
N GLY A 117 -12.04 16.16 -8.20
CA GLY A 117 -11.25 14.95 -8.47
C GLY A 117 -12.08 13.72 -8.85
N LEU A 118 -11.40 12.64 -9.21
CA LEU A 118 -11.96 11.33 -9.53
C LEU A 118 -11.27 10.26 -8.69
N HIS A 119 -12.05 9.30 -8.18
CA HIS A 119 -11.49 8.06 -7.64
C HIS A 119 -11.62 6.95 -8.68
N ILE A 120 -10.57 6.15 -8.84
CA ILE A 120 -10.59 4.92 -9.63
C ILE A 120 -10.17 3.77 -8.72
N ILE A 121 -10.90 2.65 -8.73
CA ILE A 121 -10.52 1.44 -7.98
C ILE A 121 -10.39 0.27 -8.95
N ALA A 122 -9.24 -0.38 -8.93
CA ALA A 122 -8.91 -1.56 -9.75
C ALA A 122 -8.37 -2.70 -8.87
N GLU A 123 -8.17 -3.88 -9.46
CA GLU A 123 -7.36 -4.92 -8.82
C GLU A 123 -5.89 -4.81 -9.24
N GLY A 124 -5.00 -4.83 -8.25
CA GLY A 124 -3.55 -4.69 -8.43
C GLY A 124 -2.85 -4.24 -7.15
N ASP A 125 -1.53 -4.03 -7.26
CA ASP A 125 -0.67 -3.62 -6.16
C ASP A 125 0.05 -2.30 -6.52
N HIS A 126 0.37 -1.50 -5.50
CA HIS A 126 1.22 -0.34 -5.70
C HIS A 126 2.67 -0.81 -5.88
N SER A 127 3.31 -0.33 -6.94
CA SER A 127 4.71 -0.61 -7.23
C SER A 127 5.61 0.02 -6.17
N ASP A 128 6.44 -0.81 -5.54
CA ASP A 128 7.47 -0.35 -4.61
C ASP A 128 8.50 0.59 -5.25
N ASP A 129 8.65 0.51 -6.57
CA ASP A 129 9.60 1.30 -7.35
C ASP A 129 9.11 2.75 -7.56
N HIS A 130 7.92 3.12 -7.06
CA HIS A 130 7.33 4.44 -7.23
C HIS A 130 6.90 5.04 -5.90
N LYS A 131 6.86 6.37 -5.83
CA LYS A 131 6.20 7.06 -4.72
C LYS A 131 4.68 6.99 -4.89
N HIS A 132 3.96 7.19 -3.80
CA HIS A 132 2.50 7.24 -3.81
C HIS A 132 1.89 8.44 -4.55
N ARG A 133 2.67 9.50 -4.85
CA ARG A 133 2.15 10.74 -5.45
C ARG A 133 3.04 11.23 -6.60
N GLY A 134 2.41 11.65 -7.69
CA GLY A 134 3.01 12.39 -8.80
C GLY A 134 2.13 13.55 -9.26
N ASP A 135 2.74 14.68 -9.63
CA ASP A 135 2.01 15.82 -10.19
C ASP A 135 1.69 15.56 -11.66
N LEU A 136 0.47 15.88 -12.09
CA LEU A 136 0.05 15.77 -13.49
C LEU A 136 0.55 16.96 -14.30
N SER A 137 0.71 16.76 -15.61
CA SER A 137 1.24 17.79 -16.51
C SER A 137 0.29 18.96 -16.77
N GLU A 138 -1.03 18.70 -16.77
CA GLU A 138 -2.07 19.71 -16.95
C GLU A 138 -2.37 20.44 -15.61
N VAL A 139 -3.20 19.83 -14.77
CA VAL A 139 -3.52 20.31 -13.41
C VAL A 139 -3.77 19.13 -12.48
N GLY A 140 -3.53 19.36 -11.19
CA GLY A 140 -3.77 18.37 -10.15
C GLY A 140 -2.64 17.37 -9.98
N HIS A 141 -2.93 16.27 -9.28
CA HIS A 141 -1.97 15.22 -9.00
C HIS A 141 -2.66 13.86 -8.94
N LEU A 142 -1.88 12.81 -9.16
CA LEU A 142 -2.28 11.44 -8.96
C LEU A 142 -1.68 10.94 -7.64
N GLU A 143 -2.53 10.37 -6.78
CA GLU A 143 -2.09 9.54 -5.65
C GLU A 143 -2.54 8.08 -5.82
N VAL A 144 -1.71 7.12 -5.39
CA VAL A 144 -1.98 5.69 -5.54
C VAL A 144 -1.76 4.95 -4.22
N TYR A 145 -2.75 4.15 -3.82
CA TYR A 145 -2.73 3.41 -2.55
C TYR A 145 -3.28 1.99 -2.69
N ASP A 146 -2.52 1.00 -2.25
CA ASP A 146 -2.94 -0.41 -2.10
C ASP A 146 -3.12 -0.82 -0.64
N GLU A 147 -2.70 0.03 0.32
CA GLU A 147 -2.81 -0.22 1.76
C GLU A 147 -2.82 1.08 2.57
N SER A 148 -3.21 0.98 3.85
CA SER A 148 -3.11 2.06 4.84
C SER A 148 -3.77 3.40 4.44
N ARG A 149 -4.75 3.34 3.54
CA ARG A 149 -5.58 4.47 3.10
C ARG A 149 -7.02 4.00 2.95
N TYR A 150 -7.97 4.93 3.00
CA TYR A 150 -9.35 4.70 2.61
C TYR A 150 -9.81 5.80 1.67
N PHE A 151 -10.74 5.48 0.78
CA PHE A 151 -11.47 6.47 -0.02
C PHE A 151 -12.89 6.62 0.51
N ALA A 152 -13.31 7.86 0.75
CA ALA A 152 -14.70 8.18 1.03
C ALA A 152 -15.48 8.14 -0.28
N LEU A 153 -16.32 7.12 -0.45
CA LEU A 153 -16.97 6.85 -1.73
C LEU A 153 -18.29 7.59 -1.87
N THR A 154 -18.52 8.17 -3.05
CA THR A 154 -19.73 8.95 -3.34
C THR A 154 -20.81 8.11 -4.03
N GLY A 155 -20.39 7.12 -4.82
CA GLY A 155 -21.26 6.37 -5.72
C GLY A 155 -21.74 7.18 -6.92
N ASP A 156 -21.18 8.38 -7.14
CA ASP A 156 -21.46 9.23 -8.31
C ASP A 156 -20.60 8.76 -9.49
N VAL A 157 -21.03 7.66 -10.12
CA VAL A 157 -20.27 6.97 -11.17
C VAL A 157 -20.00 7.90 -12.35
N TYR A 158 -18.73 7.98 -12.75
CA TYR A 158 -18.28 8.75 -13.89
C TYR A 158 -18.04 7.82 -15.09
N GLY A 159 -18.41 8.27 -16.31
CA GLY A 159 -18.12 7.55 -17.55
C GLY A 159 -18.80 6.18 -17.74
N GLY A 160 -19.66 5.75 -16.81
CA GLY A 160 -20.29 4.43 -16.83
C GLY A 160 -19.41 3.29 -16.32
N PHE A 161 -18.23 3.58 -15.76
CA PHE A 161 -17.32 2.57 -15.21
C PHE A 161 -17.84 2.07 -13.85
N THR A 162 -18.61 0.98 -13.87
CA THR A 162 -19.38 0.47 -12.72
C THR A 162 -18.78 -0.78 -12.07
N SER A 163 -17.81 -1.44 -12.71
CA SER A 163 -17.18 -2.66 -12.23
C SER A 163 -15.71 -2.46 -11.88
N VAL A 164 -15.22 -3.22 -10.90
CA VAL A 164 -13.78 -3.26 -10.59
C VAL A 164 -13.13 -4.32 -11.49
N GLU A 165 -12.09 -3.93 -12.21
CA GLU A 165 -11.41 -4.77 -13.19
C GLU A 165 -9.98 -5.13 -12.75
N SER A 166 -9.54 -6.33 -13.15
CA SER A 166 -8.16 -6.78 -12.95
C SER A 166 -7.30 -6.45 -14.18
N ARG A 167 -6.44 -5.43 -14.05
CA ARG A 167 -5.68 -4.83 -15.16
C ARG A 167 -4.21 -4.68 -14.81
N SER A 168 -3.57 -5.72 -14.29
CA SER A 168 -2.22 -5.68 -13.71
C SER A 168 -1.16 -4.98 -14.59
N THR A 169 -1.14 -5.23 -15.90
CA THR A 169 -0.22 -4.54 -16.82
C THR A 169 -0.49 -3.05 -16.89
N VAL A 170 -1.74 -2.64 -17.05
CA VAL A 170 -2.10 -1.22 -17.18
C VAL A 170 -1.95 -0.47 -15.85
N VAL A 171 -2.31 -1.11 -14.73
CA VAL A 171 -2.07 -0.60 -13.37
C VAL A 171 -0.60 -0.29 -13.17
N ARG A 172 0.31 -1.13 -13.67
CA ARG A 172 1.75 -0.88 -13.61
C ARG A 172 2.17 0.26 -14.54
N GLU A 173 1.74 0.24 -15.80
CA GLU A 173 2.09 1.27 -16.79
C GLU A 173 1.66 2.67 -16.35
N VAL A 174 0.47 2.82 -15.75
CA VAL A 174 0.01 4.11 -15.23
C VAL A 174 0.91 4.60 -14.10
N GLN A 175 1.36 3.72 -13.21
CA GLN A 175 2.31 4.08 -12.16
C GLN A 175 3.68 4.46 -12.73
N ASP A 176 4.18 3.70 -13.71
CA ASP A 176 5.46 3.96 -14.39
C ASP A 176 5.46 5.33 -15.09
N ASP A 177 4.33 5.71 -15.71
CA ASP A 177 4.20 6.95 -16.48
C ASP A 177 3.98 8.19 -15.60
N HIS A 178 3.27 8.05 -14.47
CA HIS A 178 2.76 9.21 -13.71
C HIS A 178 3.35 9.35 -12.30
N LEU A 179 3.97 8.31 -11.74
CA LEU A 179 4.54 8.37 -10.40
C LEU A 179 6.07 8.45 -10.47
N PRO A 180 6.72 9.33 -9.69
CA PRO A 180 8.17 9.40 -9.65
C PRO A 180 8.76 8.13 -9.04
N GLU A 181 9.93 7.72 -9.54
CA GLU A 181 10.63 6.55 -9.00
C GLU A 181 10.96 6.75 -7.50
N SER A 182 10.77 5.68 -6.72
CA SER A 182 11.37 5.50 -5.41
C SER A 182 12.82 5.01 -5.58
N GLN A 183 13.64 5.08 -4.54
CA GLN A 183 15.00 4.56 -4.64
C GLN A 183 14.97 3.03 -4.83
N LYS A 184 15.29 2.56 -6.04
CA LYS A 184 15.30 1.14 -6.40
C LYS A 184 16.34 0.35 -5.60
N PHE A 185 15.95 -0.80 -5.08
CA PHE A 185 16.87 -1.87 -4.70
C PHE A 185 16.41 -3.18 -5.32
N SER A 186 17.25 -3.80 -6.16
CA SER A 186 16.95 -5.08 -6.80
C SER A 186 17.63 -6.23 -6.07
N PHE A 187 16.85 -7.20 -5.61
CA PHE A 187 17.34 -8.41 -4.91
C PHE A 187 17.96 -9.48 -5.82
N THR A 188 17.99 -9.30 -7.14
CA THR A 188 18.45 -10.31 -8.10
C THR A 188 19.98 -10.38 -8.22
N GLY A 189 20.65 -10.55 -7.08
CA GLY A 189 21.99 -11.12 -7.02
C GLY A 189 21.91 -12.62 -7.28
N GLN A 190 21.90 -13.03 -8.55
CA GLN A 190 22.16 -14.42 -8.91
C GLN A 190 23.45 -14.88 -8.21
N GLN A 191 23.35 -15.94 -7.39
CA GLN A 191 24.52 -16.71 -6.98
C GLN A 191 25.32 -17.11 -8.23
N LYS A 192 26.49 -16.47 -8.41
CA LYS A 192 27.55 -16.98 -9.27
C LYS A 192 28.76 -17.30 -8.40
N PRO A 193 29.45 -18.42 -8.69
CA PRO A 193 30.46 -18.95 -7.80
C PRO A 193 31.63 -17.98 -7.70
N VAL A 194 32.19 -17.92 -6.49
CA VAL A 194 33.41 -17.21 -6.12
C VAL A 194 34.44 -17.31 -7.25
N SER A 195 34.79 -16.17 -7.83
CA SER A 195 36.07 -16.00 -8.52
C SER A 195 36.66 -14.67 -8.10
N GLU A 196 37.91 -14.75 -7.68
CA GLU A 196 38.66 -13.72 -6.98
C GLU A 196 39.00 -12.51 -7.87
N GLN A 197 39.22 -11.40 -7.17
CA GLN A 197 39.96 -10.19 -7.56
C GLN A 197 39.17 -9.02 -8.15
N GLY A 198 38.88 -8.07 -7.24
CA GLY A 198 39.18 -6.66 -7.48
C GLY A 198 37.99 -5.73 -7.63
N PHE A 199 37.41 -5.27 -6.51
CA PHE A 199 36.74 -3.97 -6.48
C PHE A 199 36.98 -3.30 -5.12
N ASP A 200 37.76 -2.24 -5.15
CA ASP A 200 37.96 -1.29 -4.05
C ASP A 200 37.04 -0.09 -4.31
N GLY A 201 36.16 0.19 -3.34
CA GLY A 201 35.06 1.15 -3.45
C GLY A 201 34.14 1.08 -2.24
N GLY A 202 34.62 1.57 -1.10
CA GLY A 202 34.02 1.51 0.24
C GLY A 202 32.49 1.53 0.38
N LYS A 203 31.95 0.40 0.87
CA LYS A 203 31.03 0.29 2.01
C LYS A 203 31.45 -0.96 2.78
N THR A 204 31.83 -0.85 4.05
CA THR A 204 32.06 -2.01 4.91
C THR A 204 30.69 -2.61 5.24
N GLY A 205 30.20 -3.52 4.39
CA GLY A 205 28.92 -4.21 4.61
C GLY A 205 28.98 -5.00 5.91
N ALA A 206 28.10 -4.66 6.85
CA ALA A 206 27.99 -5.41 8.09
C ALA A 206 27.47 -6.82 7.80
N THR A 207 27.91 -7.81 8.56
CA THR A 207 27.38 -9.18 8.44
C THR A 207 26.23 -9.41 9.42
N PRO A 208 25.36 -10.42 9.18
CA PRO A 208 24.34 -10.80 10.16
C PRO A 208 24.88 -11.07 11.57
N GLU A 209 26.07 -11.65 11.69
CA GLU A 209 26.73 -11.86 12.97
C GLU A 209 27.11 -10.54 13.66
N GLN A 210 27.59 -9.56 12.89
CA GLN A 210 27.93 -8.24 13.42
C GLN A 210 26.67 -7.49 13.87
N VAL A 211 25.58 -7.55 13.08
CA VAL A 211 24.27 -7.01 13.47
C VAL A 211 23.80 -7.64 14.77
N ARG A 212 23.76 -8.98 14.83
CA ARG A 212 23.33 -9.72 16.02
C ARG A 212 24.17 -9.38 17.24
N ARG A 213 25.50 -9.36 17.11
CA ARG A 213 26.40 -9.02 18.22
C ARG A 213 26.18 -7.59 18.69
N THR A 214 25.93 -6.66 17.77
CA THR A 214 25.61 -5.27 18.10
C THR A 214 24.33 -5.19 18.92
N ILE A 215 23.27 -5.90 18.52
CA ILE A 215 22.02 -6.01 19.29
C ILE A 215 22.28 -6.56 20.71
N GLU A 216 23.08 -7.62 20.82
CA GLU A 216 23.42 -8.25 22.11
C GLU A 216 24.26 -7.34 23.02
N GLU A 217 25.20 -6.55 22.47
CA GLU A 217 26.01 -5.60 23.25
C GLU A 217 25.21 -4.36 23.69
N TYR A 218 24.39 -3.78 22.80
CA TYR A 218 23.51 -2.67 23.17
C TYR A 218 22.54 -3.07 24.28
N GLY A 219 22.10 -4.33 24.29
CA GLY A 219 21.28 -4.87 25.37
C GLY A 219 21.92 -4.90 26.75
N LYS A 220 23.26 -4.84 26.84
CA LYS A 220 23.99 -4.80 28.11
C LYS A 220 24.11 -3.37 28.66
N CYS A 221 23.89 -2.35 27.84
CA CYS A 221 23.95 -0.95 28.25
C CYS A 221 22.67 -0.58 29.03
N ARG A 222 22.82 -0.01 30.23
CA ARG A 222 21.71 0.23 31.18
C ARG A 222 20.70 1.33 30.80
N HIS A 223 20.74 1.88 29.59
CA HIS A 223 19.88 2.98 29.16
C HIS A 223 19.69 2.97 27.62
N THR A 224 18.93 2.03 27.09
CA THR A 224 18.46 2.09 25.70
C THR A 224 16.95 1.88 25.67
N ASP A 225 16.23 2.70 24.90
CA ASP A 225 14.77 2.55 24.69
C ASP A 225 14.43 1.30 23.84
N VAL A 226 15.44 0.60 23.31
CA VAL A 226 15.28 -0.64 22.55
C VAL A 226 15.22 -1.85 23.48
N ASP A 227 14.10 -2.57 23.46
CA ASP A 227 13.94 -3.85 24.16
C ASP A 227 14.68 -4.97 23.41
N HIS A 228 16.01 -4.99 23.56
CA HIS A 228 16.92 -5.97 22.96
C HIS A 228 16.54 -7.43 23.23
N THR A 229 15.90 -7.70 24.38
CA THR A 229 15.49 -9.05 24.77
C THR A 229 14.42 -9.55 23.80
N ARG A 230 13.52 -8.69 23.33
CA ARG A 230 12.50 -9.04 22.33
C ARG A 230 13.09 -9.29 20.96
N VAL A 231 14.02 -8.46 20.49
CA VAL A 231 14.68 -8.65 19.19
C VAL A 231 15.41 -9.99 19.12
N ILE A 232 16.14 -10.35 20.18
CA ILE A 232 16.84 -11.64 20.26
C ILE A 232 15.87 -12.83 20.38
N HIS A 233 14.72 -12.67 21.05
CA HIS A 233 13.68 -13.71 21.05
C HIS A 233 13.15 -13.98 19.64
N TRP A 234 12.84 -12.93 18.88
CA TRP A 234 12.41 -13.07 17.49
C TRP A 234 13.51 -13.67 16.62
N TRP A 235 14.75 -13.20 16.75
CA TRP A 235 15.91 -13.79 16.05
C TRP A 235 16.03 -15.30 16.29
N ARG A 236 15.71 -15.78 17.50
CA ARG A 236 15.77 -17.21 17.85
C ARG A 236 14.56 -18.04 17.39
N GLY A 237 13.60 -17.46 16.66
CA GLY A 237 12.41 -18.18 16.22
C GLY A 237 11.23 -18.13 17.18
N GLN A 238 11.27 -17.33 18.25
CA GLN A 238 10.20 -17.28 19.24
C GLN A 238 9.17 -16.20 18.88
N ASN A 239 7.88 -16.51 19.00
CA ASN A 239 6.82 -15.54 18.70
C ASN A 239 6.62 -14.49 19.81
N GLY A 240 7.10 -14.76 21.04
CA GLY A 240 6.89 -13.88 22.20
C GLY A 240 5.40 -13.71 22.50
N MET A 241 4.94 -12.46 22.58
CA MET A 241 3.52 -12.11 22.82
C MET A 241 2.68 -12.04 21.54
N LYS A 242 3.27 -12.25 20.35
CA LYS A 242 2.52 -12.20 19.09
C LYS A 242 1.65 -13.44 18.93
N THR A 243 0.48 -13.26 18.33
CA THR A 243 -0.54 -14.31 18.25
C THR A 243 -0.31 -15.25 17.07
N SER A 244 0.46 -14.80 16.07
CA SER A 244 0.82 -15.61 14.90
C SER A 244 2.30 -15.52 14.54
N ALA A 245 2.78 -16.49 13.75
CA ALA A 245 4.13 -16.48 13.22
C ALA A 245 4.37 -15.28 12.29
N SER A 246 3.42 -14.95 11.41
CA SER A 246 3.52 -13.81 10.49
C SER A 246 3.61 -12.47 11.23
N GLU A 247 2.82 -12.28 12.30
CA GLU A 247 2.90 -11.08 13.14
C GLU A 247 4.28 -10.92 13.81
N ALA A 248 4.89 -12.04 14.20
CA ALA A 248 6.25 -12.04 14.75
C ALA A 248 7.33 -11.92 13.69
N ASP A 249 7.08 -12.30 12.43
CA ASP A 249 8.00 -12.03 11.32
C ASP A 249 8.03 -10.52 11.03
N MET A 250 6.86 -9.89 10.86
CA MET A 250 6.79 -8.45 10.60
C MET A 250 7.44 -7.63 11.72
N ALA A 251 7.14 -7.95 12.98
CA ALA A 251 7.76 -7.27 14.12
C ALA A 251 9.28 -7.48 14.19
N PHE A 252 9.79 -8.62 13.70
CA PHE A 252 11.23 -8.83 13.63
C PHE A 252 11.87 -8.00 12.51
N ILE A 253 11.23 -7.93 11.35
CA ILE A 253 11.71 -7.19 10.18
C ILE A 253 11.72 -5.68 10.43
N GLU A 254 10.72 -5.14 11.15
CA GLU A 254 10.73 -3.75 11.62
C GLU A 254 11.95 -3.45 12.50
N GLN A 255 12.38 -4.40 13.34
CA GLN A 255 13.61 -4.24 14.12
C GLN A 255 14.86 -4.38 13.24
N LEU A 256 14.86 -5.32 12.30
CA LEU A 256 15.97 -5.47 11.36
C LEU A 256 16.13 -4.21 10.50
N TYR A 257 15.07 -3.51 10.14
CA TYR A 257 15.16 -2.23 9.44
C TYR A 257 16.03 -1.23 10.21
N PHE A 258 15.73 -1.01 11.50
CA PHE A 258 16.54 -0.15 12.37
C PHE A 258 18.00 -0.64 12.41
N TRP A 259 18.21 -1.91 12.77
CA TRP A 259 19.56 -2.45 13.00
C TRP A 259 20.40 -2.64 11.74
N CYS A 260 19.78 -2.78 10.57
CA CYS A 260 20.45 -2.94 9.29
C CYS A 260 20.54 -1.60 8.53
N GLN A 261 20.15 -0.48 9.14
CA GLN A 261 20.20 0.85 8.51
C GLN A 261 19.42 0.89 7.17
N GLY A 262 18.26 0.24 7.14
CA GLY A 262 17.45 0.10 5.92
C GLY A 262 18.10 -0.72 4.80
N ASP A 263 19.25 -1.36 5.02
CA ASP A 263 19.90 -2.24 4.05
C ASP A 263 19.08 -3.52 3.89
N GLN A 264 18.24 -3.53 2.86
CA GLN A 264 17.32 -4.62 2.55
C GLN A 264 18.04 -5.96 2.36
N GLN A 265 19.24 -5.96 1.77
CA GLN A 265 20.01 -7.19 1.58
C GLN A 265 20.46 -7.74 2.94
N LEU A 266 21.01 -6.87 3.79
CA LEU A 266 21.40 -7.26 5.14
C LEU A 266 20.19 -7.70 5.97
N MET A 267 19.02 -7.07 5.80
CA MET A 267 17.77 -7.51 6.44
C MET A 267 17.38 -8.94 6.03
N ASP A 268 17.43 -9.26 4.73
CA ASP A 268 17.16 -10.62 4.23
C ASP A 268 18.20 -11.63 4.76
N GLU A 269 19.48 -11.30 4.72
CA GLU A 269 20.56 -12.14 5.26
C GLU A 269 20.37 -12.38 6.78
N CYS A 270 20.00 -11.36 7.54
CA CYS A 270 19.66 -11.47 8.97
C CYS A 270 18.43 -12.36 9.20
N PHE A 271 17.39 -12.24 8.38
CA PHE A 271 16.20 -13.07 8.50
C PHE A 271 16.51 -14.54 8.19
N ARG A 272 17.28 -14.81 7.12
CA ARG A 272 17.69 -16.16 6.71
C ARG A 272 18.59 -16.85 7.73
N THR A 273 19.40 -16.08 8.46
CA THR A 273 20.26 -16.59 9.55
C THR A 273 19.54 -16.68 10.89
N SER A 274 18.27 -16.25 10.97
CA SER A 274 17.44 -16.35 12.15
C SER A 274 16.77 -17.73 12.28
N GLY A 275 16.30 -18.06 13.48
CA GLY A 275 15.44 -19.22 13.73
C GLY A 275 14.01 -19.10 13.19
N ARG A 276 13.67 -18.01 12.47
CA ARG A 276 12.35 -17.80 11.86
C ARG A 276 12.26 -18.31 10.42
N MET A 277 13.40 -18.55 9.78
CA MET A 277 13.46 -18.90 8.36
C MET A 277 12.67 -20.19 8.05
N ARG A 278 11.86 -20.14 7.00
CA ARG A 278 11.02 -21.25 6.53
C ARG A 278 10.72 -21.10 5.03
N PRO A 279 10.30 -22.17 4.32
CA PRO A 279 10.03 -22.11 2.87
C PRO A 279 9.11 -20.96 2.45
N LYS A 280 8.10 -20.63 3.29
CA LYS A 280 7.20 -19.49 3.07
C LYS A 280 7.94 -18.20 2.69
N TRP A 281 9.12 -17.94 3.25
CA TRP A 281 9.89 -16.73 2.98
C TRP A 281 10.16 -16.51 1.49
N ASP A 282 10.42 -17.58 0.75
CA ASP A 282 10.73 -17.56 -0.68
C ASP A 282 9.52 -17.91 -1.56
N GLU A 283 8.33 -18.12 -0.97
CA GLU A 283 7.10 -18.40 -1.72
C GLU A 283 6.53 -17.10 -2.28
N VAL A 284 6.28 -17.06 -3.60
CA VAL A 284 5.46 -16.00 -4.23
C VAL A 284 4.09 -16.00 -3.56
N HIS A 285 3.79 -14.90 -2.87
CA HIS A 285 2.64 -14.82 -1.97
C HIS A 285 1.69 -13.68 -2.35
N TYR A 286 2.11 -12.78 -3.24
CA TYR A 286 1.38 -11.58 -3.62
C TYR A 286 1.12 -11.57 -5.13
N SER A 287 0.05 -10.89 -5.55
CA SER A 287 -0.40 -10.79 -6.96
C SER A 287 0.62 -10.15 -7.88
N ASN A 288 1.47 -9.26 -7.35
CA ASN A 288 2.58 -8.63 -8.05
C ASN A 288 3.79 -9.55 -8.32
N GLY A 289 3.76 -10.79 -7.82
CA GLY A 289 4.84 -11.76 -8.00
C GLY A 289 5.91 -11.74 -6.90
N ASP A 290 5.77 -10.88 -5.89
CA ASP A 290 6.71 -10.84 -4.77
C ASP A 290 6.60 -12.09 -3.90
N THR A 291 7.75 -12.52 -3.38
CA THR A 291 7.80 -13.50 -2.31
C THR A 291 7.33 -12.90 -0.98
N TYR A 292 6.93 -13.77 -0.04
CA TYR A 292 6.57 -13.36 1.32
C TYR A 292 7.64 -12.47 1.96
N GLY A 293 8.91 -12.88 1.85
CA GLY A 293 10.04 -12.17 2.45
C GLY A 293 10.32 -10.82 1.82
N GLU A 294 10.33 -10.77 0.48
CA GLU A 294 10.52 -9.52 -0.27
C GLU A 294 9.48 -8.48 0.13
N ARG A 295 8.19 -8.85 0.13
CA ARG A 295 7.12 -7.91 0.50
C ARG A 295 7.26 -7.41 1.93
N HIS A 296 7.62 -8.27 2.89
CA HIS A 296 7.75 -7.82 4.29
C HIS A 296 8.94 -6.88 4.50
N ILE A 297 10.07 -7.12 3.84
CA ILE A 297 11.21 -6.18 3.87
C ILE A 297 10.80 -4.84 3.27
N ARG A 298 10.15 -4.85 2.10
CA ARG A 298 9.70 -3.62 1.45
C ARG A 298 8.70 -2.85 2.30
N ILE A 299 7.75 -3.52 2.97
CA ILE A 299 6.82 -2.88 3.90
C ILE A 299 7.57 -2.15 5.03
N ALA A 300 8.57 -2.77 5.64
CA ALA A 300 9.35 -2.12 6.70
C ALA A 300 10.09 -0.88 6.18
N CYS A 301 10.70 -0.98 4.99
CA CYS A 301 11.37 0.16 4.35
C CYS A 301 10.41 1.29 3.94
N ARG A 302 9.18 0.98 3.49
CA ARG A 302 8.15 1.98 3.16
C ARG A 302 7.76 2.83 4.38
N ARG A 303 7.67 2.20 5.56
CA ARG A 303 7.29 2.91 6.80
C ARG A 303 8.34 3.93 7.23
N GLY A 304 9.61 3.65 6.94
CA GLY A 304 10.70 4.63 7.07
C GLY A 304 10.89 5.12 8.51
N ASP A 305 10.96 4.18 9.47
CA ASP A 305 11.20 4.51 10.88
C ASP A 305 12.66 4.99 11.11
N ASP A 306 13.04 5.25 12.36
CA ASP A 306 14.42 5.61 12.71
C ASP A 306 15.40 4.48 12.34
N GLU A 307 16.65 4.85 12.00
CA GLU A 307 17.73 3.93 11.66
C GLU A 307 18.82 3.91 12.75
N PHE A 308 19.53 2.79 12.85
CA PHE A 308 20.67 2.69 13.76
C PHE A 308 21.82 3.61 13.33
N ASP A 309 22.18 4.58 14.16
CA ASP A 309 23.24 5.56 13.89
C ASP A 309 24.62 5.17 14.48
N GLY A 310 24.67 4.02 15.17
CA GLY A 310 25.87 3.51 15.82
C GLY A 310 26.82 2.77 14.87
N ARG A 311 27.90 2.23 15.45
CA ARG A 311 28.83 1.35 14.72
C ARG A 311 28.60 -0.10 15.09
N TYR A 312 28.60 -0.96 14.09
CA TYR A 312 28.56 -2.40 14.31
C TYR A 312 29.77 -2.88 15.10
N VAL A 313 29.51 -3.77 16.04
CA VAL A 313 30.54 -4.43 16.85
C VAL A 313 31.30 -5.41 15.95
N GLN A 314 32.62 -5.23 15.86
CA GLN A 314 33.55 -6.14 15.18
C GLN A 314 33.80 -7.40 16.00
#